data_AF-A0A484I477-F1
#
_entry.id   AF-A0A484I477-F1
#
_cell.length_a   1.000
_cell.length_b   1.000
_cell.length_c   1.000
_cell.angle_alpha   90.00
_cell.angle_beta   90.00
_cell.angle_gamma   90.00
#
_symmetry.space_group_name_H-M   'P 1'
#
loop_
_entity.id
_entity.type
_entity.pdbx_description
1 polymer ?
#
loop_
_entity_poly.entity_id
_entity_poly.type
_entity_poly.pdbx_seq_one_letter_code
_entity_poly.pdbx_strand_id
1 'polypeptide(L)' 'MKLLNKIDIQVLLFMWCFGAALSAIALLIPIYFIFVVVGSVGWITVGLSTFLIFSHIKK' A
#
# COMPACT_ATOMS: atom_id res chain seq x y z
N MET A 1 -0.08 20.05 -8.86
CA MET A 1 -0.61 18.72 -8.50
C MET A 1 -1.35 18.10 -9.70
N LYS A 2 -0.64 17.73 -10.78
CA LYS A 2 -1.23 17.20 -12.04
C LYS A 2 -0.99 15.70 -12.26
N LEU A 3 -0.07 15.08 -11.52
CA LEU A 3 0.31 13.67 -11.66
C LEU A 3 -0.79 12.68 -11.22
N LEU A 4 -1.62 13.07 -10.25
CA LEU A 4 -2.66 12.21 -9.69
C LEU A 4 -3.88 11.99 -10.61
N ASN A 5 -4.06 12.83 -11.63
CA ASN A 5 -5.29 12.83 -12.43
C ASN A 5 -5.30 11.78 -13.55
N LYS A 6 -4.19 11.05 -13.73
CA LYS A 6 -4.00 10.08 -14.81
C LYS A 6 -3.73 8.66 -14.30
N ILE A 7 -3.69 8.47 -12.99
CA ILE A 7 -3.45 7.16 -12.39
C ILE A 7 -4.81 6.47 -12.28
N ASP A 8 -4.98 5.37 -13.01
CA ASP A 8 -6.19 4.56 -12.94
C ASP A 8 -6.38 3.97 -11.53
N ILE A 9 -7.62 3.97 -11.04
CA ILE A 9 -8.01 3.36 -9.76
C ILE A 9 -7.50 1.90 -9.68
N GLN A 10 -7.46 1.18 -10.81
CA GLN A 10 -6.92 -0.17 -10.88
C GLN A 10 -5.45 -0.27 -10.43
N VAL A 11 -4.60 0.68 -10.83
CA VAL A 11 -3.19 0.70 -10.42
C VAL A 11 -3.06 0.95 -8.92
N LEU A 12 -3.91 1.84 -8.39
CA LEU A 12 -3.97 2.12 -6.96
C LEU A 12 -4.44 0.92 -6.14
N LEU A 13 -5.45 0.21 -6.62
CA LEU A 13 -5.94 -1.02 -6.00
C LEU A 13 -4.90 -2.14 -6.05
N PHE A 14 -4.15 -2.22 -7.15
CA PHE A 14 -3.05 -3.17 -7.29
C PHE A 14 -1.92 -2.87 -6.29
N MET A 15 -1.52 -1.60 -6.16
CA MET A 15 -0.53 -1.17 -5.15
C MET A 15 -1.02 -1.44 -3.72
N TRP A 16 -2.32 -1.26 -3.46
CA TRP A 16 -2.92 -1.58 -2.17
C TRP A 16 -2.84 -3.08 -1.85
N CYS A 17 -3.25 -3.95 -2.77
CA CYS A 17 -3.15 -5.39 -2.62
C CYS A 17 -1.69 -5.86 -2.47
N PHE A 18 -0.77 -5.26 -3.21
CA PHE A 18 0.66 -5.58 -3.12
C PHE A 18 1.24 -5.22 -1.75
N GLY A 19 0.90 -4.05 -1.21
CA GLY A 19 1.29 -3.65 0.15
C GLY A 19 0.72 -4.59 1.23
N ALA A 20 -0.54 -5.01 1.08
CA ALA A 20 -1.17 -5.96 2.00
C ALA A 20 -0.50 -7.35 1.93
N ALA A 21 -0.17 -7.82 0.72
CA ALA A 21 0.55 -9.08 0.53
C ALA A 21 1.96 -9.04 1.14
N LEU A 22 2.69 -7.94 0.98
CA LEU A 22 4.00 -7.71 1.62
C LEU A 22 3.90 -7.79 3.15
N SER A 23 2.90 -7.14 3.74
CA SER A 23 2.65 -7.23 5.18
C SER A 23 2.26 -8.64 5.63
N ALA A 24 1.49 -9.37 4.82
CA ALA A 24 1.13 -10.75 5.10
C ALA A 24 2.33 -11.70 5.05
N ILE A 25 3.22 -11.52 4.06
CA ILE A 25 4.45 -12.31 3.93
C ILE A 25 5.40 -12.00 5.09
N ALA A 26 5.46 -10.74 5.54
CA ALA A 26 6.28 -10.36 6.69
C ALA A 26 5.92 -11.17 7.94
N LEU A 27 4.64 -11.48 8.18
CA LEU A 27 4.19 -12.28 9.33
C LEU A 27 4.75 -13.71 9.35
N LEU A 28 5.15 -14.25 8.20
CA LEU A 28 5.76 -15.58 8.11
C LEU A 28 7.26 -15.58 8.43
N ILE A 29 7.88 -14.40 8.56
CA ILE A 29 9.31 -14.27 8.84
C ILE A 29 9.54 -14.26 10.36
N PRO A 30 10.21 -15.27 10.95
CA PRO A 30 10.43 -15.37 12.39
C PRO A 30 11.52 -14.42 12.92
N ILE A 31 11.99 -13.48 12.08
CA ILE A 31 13.01 -12.50 12.41
C ILE A 31 12.32 -11.16 12.67
N TYR A 32 12.17 -10.82 13.95
CA TYR A 32 11.40 -9.65 14.41
C TYR A 32 11.79 -8.34 13.70
N PHE A 33 13.08 -8.07 13.55
CA PHE A 33 13.55 -6.85 12.88
C PHE A 33 13.07 -6.76 11.42
N ILE A 34 13.17 -7.86 10.68
CA ILE A 34 12.75 -7.93 9.28
C ILE A 34 11.22 -7.85 9.19
N PHE A 35 10.51 -8.53 10.08
CA PHE A 35 9.06 -8.45 10.21
C PHE A 35 8.58 -7.00 10.39
N VAL A 36 9.17 -6.26 11.32
CA VAL A 36 8.77 -4.87 11.62
C VAL A 36 9.03 -3.95 10.43
N VAL A 37 10.19 -4.05 9.78
CA VAL A 37 10.52 -3.19 8.63
C VAL A 37 9.63 -3.51 7.43
N VAL A 38 9.54 -4.78 7.03
CA VAL A 38 8.75 -5.16 5.83
C VAL A 38 7.25 -4.94 6.08
N GLY A 39 6.77 -5.28 7.28
CA GLY A 39 5.39 -5.05 7.68
C GLY A 39 5.03 -3.57 7.70
N SER A 40 5.86 -2.71 8.30
CA SER A 40 5.59 -1.26 8.33
C SER A 40 5.61 -0.65 6.93
N VAL A 41 6.53 -1.03 6.06
CA VAL A 41 6.57 -0.58 4.65
C VAL A 41 5.31 -1.01 3.89
N GLY A 42 4.86 -2.26 4.08
CA GLY A 42 3.61 -2.75 3.48
C GLY A 42 2.40 -1.96 3.96
N TRP A 43 2.28 -1.73 5.28
CA TRP A 43 1.18 -0.96 5.86
C TRP A 43 1.17 0.51 5.45
N ILE A 44 2.34 1.15 5.33
CA ILE A 44 2.46 2.52 4.82
C ILE A 44 1.96 2.59 3.37
N THR A 45 2.33 1.61 2.55
CA THR A 45 1.89 1.51 1.14
C THR A 45 0.37 1.36 1.03
N VAL A 46 -0.23 0.51 1.88
CA VAL A 46 -1.69 0.33 2.00
C VAL A 46 -2.37 1.64 2.41
N GLY A 47 -1.86 2.32 3.44
CA GLY A 47 -2.41 3.59 3.94
C GLY A 47 -2.36 4.71 2.90
N LEU A 48 -1.21 4.89 2.24
CA LEU A 48 -1.06 5.87 1.15
C LEU A 48 -1.98 5.55 -0.03
N SER A 49 -2.04 4.29 -0.46
CA SER A 49 -2.92 3.88 -1.55
C SER A 49 -4.39 4.12 -1.21
N THR A 50 -4.80 3.82 0.03
CA THR A 50 -6.16 4.09 0.52
C THR A 50 -6.48 5.59 0.45
N PHE A 51 -5.57 6.44 0.95
CA PHE A 51 -5.74 7.89 0.90
C PHE A 51 -5.89 8.43 -0.53
N LEU A 52 -5.08 7.90 -1.45
CA LEU A 52 -5.13 8.26 -2.86
C LEU A 52 -6.43 7.78 -3.52
N ILE A 53 -6.94 6.59 -3.17
CA ILE A 53 -8.20 6.05 -3.70
C ILE A 53 -9.35 6.95 -3.26
N PHE A 54 -9.41 7.26 -1.97
CA PHE A 54 -10.43 8.17 -1.43
C PHE A 54 -10.36 9.55 -2.05
N SER A 55 -9.15 10.10 -2.24
CA SER A 55 -8.96 11.40 -2.90
C SER A 55 -9.41 11.40 -4.36
N HIS A 56 -9.32 10.25 -5.03
CA HIS A 56 -9.77 10.09 -6.41
C HIS A 56 -11.29 9.92 -6.50
N ILE A 57 -11.92 9.20 -5.56
CA ILE A 57 -13.39 9.03 -5.50
C ILE A 57 -14.11 10.30 -5.05
N LYS A 58 -13.52 11.07 -4.12
CA LYS A 58 -14.12 12.33 -3.62
C LYS A 58 -14.10 13.48 -4.64
N LYS A 59 -13.42 13.28 -5.76
CA LYS A 59 -13.25 14.28 -6.82
C LYS A 59 -14.41 14.21 -7.80
#